data_AF-A0A959LEV6-F1
#
_entry.id   AF-A0A959LEV6-F1
#
_cell.length_a   1.000
_cell.length_b   1.000
_cell.length_c   1.000
_cell.angle_alpha   90.00
_cell.angle_beta   90.00
_cell.angle_gamma   90.00
#
_symmetry.space_group_name_H-M   'P 1'
#
loop_
_entity.id
_entity.type
_entity.pdbx_description
1 polymer ?
#
loop_
_entity_poly.entity_id
_entity_poly.type
_entity_poly.pdbx_seq_one_letter_code
_entity_poly.pdbx_strand_id
1 'polypeptide(L)'
;MSKKFMQFFGMFLLAGGLLMTSCTDDTTDPTPTAATVSLGTGAGYISGNAEIETGSTFTVNVIANAGTNPMKVITVYKDNVAIDFNDLTYNGSGATSNPAILFNTDKTSLDWEIGILSDNTDGSHDYKFEIEDEGGLKNSVTISIMTVTSATPVDSLMGVLFNQAGPTGTGGLDLDMGIGTGSADPIAEIRDQGIDIGLPNPTNWKQRISGVNGSTIRKAAAGTNFTTTASKEAILDAWNAGTDKTESDKIAQGDIYLVKNGMKYYMIYFSEVNIVTTDNSDNYVIDIKK
;
A
#
# COMPACT_ATOMS: atom_id res chain seq x y z
N MET A 1 9.40 -16.53 106.36
CA MET A 1 9.49 -17.19 105.04
C MET A 1 10.17 -16.21 104.10
N SER A 2 11.48 -16.33 103.85
CA SER A 2 12.10 -16.87 102.61
C SER A 2 11.49 -16.28 101.33
N LYS A 3 12.23 -15.79 100.33
CA LYS A 3 13.65 -15.75 99.98
C LYS A 3 13.71 -14.82 98.74
N LYS A 4 14.78 -14.00 98.63
CA LYS A 4 15.65 -13.75 97.45
C LYS A 4 14.98 -13.69 96.06
N PHE A 5 15.22 -12.72 95.18
CA PHE A 5 16.49 -12.39 94.48
C PHE A 5 16.06 -11.43 93.34
N MET A 6 16.71 -10.31 93.00
CA MET A 6 17.74 -10.18 91.95
C MET A 6 17.81 -8.65 91.65
N GLN A 7 18.89 -7.93 91.98
CA GLN A 7 20.00 -7.50 91.10
C GLN A 7 19.52 -6.63 89.90
N PHE A 8 20.08 -5.47 89.51
CA PHE A 8 21.41 -4.85 89.72
C PHE A 8 21.40 -3.39 89.16
N PHE A 9 22.22 -2.49 89.76
CA PHE A 9 22.95 -1.32 89.18
C PHE A 9 22.18 -0.22 88.38
N GLY A 10 22.25 1.10 88.64
CA GLY A 10 23.42 1.98 88.92
C GLY A 10 24.21 2.27 87.61
N MET A 11 24.66 3.45 87.18
CA MET A 11 24.78 4.83 87.66
C MET A 11 25.44 5.63 86.47
N PHE A 12 25.50 6.98 86.55
CA PHE A 12 26.34 7.93 85.76
C PHE A 12 25.90 8.31 84.32
N LEU A 13 25.61 9.56 83.90
CA LEU A 13 26.19 10.92 84.08
C LEU A 13 27.43 11.15 83.17
N LEU A 14 27.29 11.92 82.07
CA LEU A 14 28.15 13.07 81.68
C LEU A 14 27.87 13.60 80.27
N ALA A 15 28.05 14.91 80.11
CA ALA A 15 27.93 15.71 78.91
C ALA A 15 29.07 15.49 77.89
N GLY A 16 28.77 15.72 76.61
CA GLY A 16 29.76 15.85 75.53
C GLY A 16 29.11 16.42 74.28
N GLY A 17 29.34 17.71 74.01
CA GLY A 17 28.95 18.34 72.76
C GLY A 17 29.77 17.77 71.60
N LEU A 18 29.08 17.31 70.56
CA LEU A 18 29.66 17.01 69.26
C LEU A 18 28.93 17.86 68.22
N LEU A 19 29.66 18.84 67.69
CA LEU A 19 29.31 19.59 66.50
C LEU A 19 29.35 18.62 65.32
N MET A 20 28.18 18.14 64.88
CA MET A 20 28.05 17.41 63.63
C MET A 20 28.08 18.43 62.49
N THR A 21 29.29 18.78 62.04
CA THR A 21 29.48 19.35 60.70
C THR A 21 29.12 18.26 59.69
N SER A 22 27.90 18.30 59.15
CA SER A 22 27.54 17.49 58.00
C SER A 22 28.34 18.02 56.81
N CYS A 23 29.36 17.28 56.38
CA CYS A 23 29.85 17.40 55.02
C CYS A 23 28.66 17.09 54.10
N THR A 24 28.12 18.12 53.46
CA THR A 24 27.41 17.90 52.20
C THR A 24 28.45 17.41 51.22
N ASP A 25 28.44 16.12 50.89
CA ASP A 25 29.12 15.62 49.69
C ASP A 25 28.42 16.26 48.50
N ASP A 26 28.89 17.45 48.14
CA ASP A 26 28.54 18.16 46.93
C ASP A 26 29.43 17.64 45.79
N THR A 27 29.28 16.35 45.50
CA THR A 27 29.76 15.75 44.26
C THR A 27 28.52 15.36 43.47
N THR A 28 27.96 16.32 42.73
CA THR A 28 27.01 16.00 41.67
C THR A 28 27.76 15.22 40.60
N ASP A 29 27.80 13.89 40.72
CA ASP A 29 28.22 13.05 39.61
C ASP A 29 27.38 13.43 38.38
N PRO A 30 28.01 13.64 37.21
CA PRO A 30 27.28 14.03 36.02
C PRO A 30 26.24 12.96 35.70
N THR A 31 25.00 13.39 35.49
CA THR A 31 23.91 12.47 35.12
C THR A 31 24.25 11.79 33.79
N PRO A 32 24.26 10.45 33.73
CA PRO A 32 24.53 9.73 32.50
C PRO A 32 23.61 10.15 31.35
N THR A 33 24.19 10.36 30.18
CA THR A 33 23.50 10.76 28.95
C THR A 33 23.42 9.59 27.97
N ALA A 34 22.25 9.41 27.36
CA ALA A 34 22.04 8.45 26.28
C ALA A 34 22.75 8.91 24.99
N ALA A 35 22.87 8.00 24.01
CA ALA A 35 23.33 8.35 22.68
C ALA A 35 22.41 9.39 22.01
N THR A 36 22.97 10.23 21.13
CA THR A 36 22.16 11.01 20.20
C THR A 36 21.83 10.16 18.98
N VAL A 37 20.64 10.32 18.41
CA VAL A 37 20.20 9.61 17.21
C VAL A 37 19.52 10.60 16.28
N SER A 38 19.88 10.55 15.00
CA SER A 38 19.36 11.45 13.96
C SER A 38 19.34 10.74 12.60
N LEU A 39 18.63 11.31 11.63
CA LEU A 39 18.59 10.81 10.27
C LEU A 39 19.41 11.71 9.35
N GLY A 40 20.31 11.11 8.57
CA GLY A 40 21.09 11.84 7.58
C GLY A 40 20.24 12.27 6.40
N THR A 41 20.53 13.47 5.89
CA THR A 41 19.88 14.03 4.70
C THR A 41 20.79 13.84 3.49
N GLY A 42 20.34 13.06 2.50
CA GLY A 42 21.11 12.76 1.30
C GLY A 42 20.22 12.24 0.19
N ALA A 43 20.71 12.27 -1.05
CA ALA A 43 19.98 11.69 -2.17
C ALA A 43 19.81 10.17 -1.95
N GLY A 44 18.57 9.67 -2.06
CA GLY A 44 18.25 8.26 -1.84
C GLY A 44 17.93 7.88 -0.39
N TYR A 45 18.01 8.83 0.57
CA TYR A 45 17.58 8.58 1.94
C TYR A 45 16.25 9.23 2.26
N ILE A 46 15.41 8.50 2.98
CA ILE A 46 14.24 9.04 3.66
C ILE A 46 14.67 9.56 5.04
N SER A 47 14.50 10.86 5.28
CA SER A 47 14.89 11.54 6.54
C SER A 47 13.70 12.15 7.29
N GLY A 48 12.48 11.82 6.85
CA GLY A 48 11.22 12.30 7.42
C GLY A 48 10.06 11.45 6.92
N ASN A 49 8.82 11.93 7.13
CA ASN A 49 7.64 11.22 6.64
C ASN A 49 7.64 11.15 5.11
N ALA A 50 7.22 10.01 4.56
CA ALA A 50 7.24 9.79 3.12
C ALA A 50 6.15 8.81 2.67
N GLU A 51 5.82 8.89 1.39
CA GLU A 51 4.97 7.92 0.69
C GLU A 51 5.86 7.10 -0.25
N ILE A 52 5.68 5.78 -0.25
CA ILE A 52 6.44 4.82 -1.06
C ILE A 52 5.53 3.76 -1.64
N GLU A 53 6.02 3.03 -2.65
CA GLU A 53 5.27 1.91 -3.21
C GLU A 53 5.27 0.69 -2.27
N THR A 54 4.16 -0.05 -2.26
CA THR A 54 4.06 -1.34 -1.57
C THR A 54 5.11 -2.34 -2.06
N GLY A 55 5.71 -3.10 -1.15
CA GLY A 55 6.71 -4.12 -1.45
C GLY A 55 8.06 -3.58 -1.95
N SER A 56 8.26 -2.26 -1.92
CA SER A 56 9.53 -1.62 -2.27
C SER A 56 10.49 -1.60 -1.08
N THR A 57 11.79 -1.42 -1.34
CA THR A 57 12.76 -1.14 -0.28
C THR A 57 13.02 0.35 -0.21
N PHE A 58 12.89 0.94 0.98
CA PHE A 58 13.31 2.31 1.24
C PHE A 58 14.54 2.33 2.14
N THR A 59 15.36 3.37 2.03
CA THR A 59 16.62 3.48 2.76
C THR A 59 16.60 4.68 3.68
N VAL A 60 17.09 4.50 4.90
CA VAL A 60 17.28 5.55 5.89
C VAL A 60 18.74 5.56 6.31
N ASN A 61 19.38 6.73 6.35
CA ASN A 61 20.71 6.86 6.94
C ASN A 61 20.57 7.23 8.42
N VAL A 62 21.01 6.35 9.32
CA VAL A 62 20.95 6.54 10.77
C VAL A 62 22.32 6.97 11.26
N ILE A 63 22.37 8.14 11.90
CA ILE A 63 23.57 8.70 12.50
C ILE A 63 23.38 8.77 14.01
N ALA A 64 24.30 8.16 14.77
CA ALA A 64 24.28 8.17 16.23
C ALA A 64 25.66 8.42 16.84
N ASN A 65 25.71 9.17 17.95
CA ASN A 65 26.94 9.41 18.70
C ASN A 65 26.75 8.98 20.15
N ALA A 66 27.75 8.30 20.71
CA ALA A 66 27.71 7.84 22.09
C ALA A 66 27.55 9.03 23.07
N GLY A 67 26.77 8.79 24.13
CA GLY A 67 26.66 9.70 25.26
C GLY A 67 27.74 9.39 26.29
N THR A 68 27.31 9.10 27.52
CA THR A 68 28.24 8.74 28.62
C THR A 68 28.83 7.35 28.46
N ASN A 69 28.02 6.37 28.04
CA ASN A 69 28.47 4.99 27.82
C ASN A 69 28.63 4.69 26.32
N PRO A 70 29.48 3.72 25.95
CA PRO A 70 29.52 3.20 24.59
C PRO A 70 28.16 2.65 24.15
N MET A 71 27.81 2.85 22.88
CA MET A 71 26.62 2.25 22.28
C MET A 71 26.76 0.73 22.21
N LYS A 72 25.64 0.01 22.34
CA LYS A 72 25.60 -1.45 22.48
C LYS A 72 24.81 -2.13 21.37
N VAL A 73 23.58 -1.67 21.12
CA VAL A 73 22.72 -2.23 20.05
C VAL A 73 21.93 -1.13 19.34
N ILE A 74 21.62 -1.39 18.07
CA ILE A 74 20.56 -0.70 17.32
C ILE A 74 19.38 -1.66 17.13
N THR A 75 18.16 -1.16 17.32
CA THR A 75 16.92 -1.90 17.04
C THR A 75 16.03 -1.09 16.12
N VAL A 76 15.55 -1.72 15.06
CA VAL A 76 14.58 -1.13 14.13
C VAL A 76 13.20 -1.69 14.42
N TYR A 77 12.22 -0.83 14.65
CA TYR A 77 10.84 -1.21 14.92
C TYR A 77 9.90 -0.71 13.82
N LYS A 78 8.83 -1.48 13.59
CA LYS A 78 7.61 -1.06 12.88
C LYS A 78 6.46 -1.13 13.88
N ASP A 79 5.77 -0.02 14.13
CA ASP A 79 4.67 0.09 15.10
C ASP A 79 5.01 -0.45 16.49
N ASN A 80 6.21 -0.13 16.98
CA ASN A 80 6.79 -0.61 18.24
C ASN A 80 7.05 -2.12 18.33
N VAL A 81 6.95 -2.86 17.23
CA VAL A 81 7.37 -4.27 17.12
C VAL A 81 8.69 -4.33 16.36
N ALA A 82 9.67 -5.08 16.88
CA ALA A 82 10.94 -5.24 16.18
C ALA A 82 10.71 -5.91 14.82
N ILE A 83 11.27 -5.33 13.76
CA ILE A 83 11.14 -5.86 12.39
C ILE A 83 11.93 -7.18 12.28
N ASP A 84 11.43 -8.13 11.49
CA ASP A 84 12.21 -9.33 11.13
C ASP A 84 13.50 -8.89 10.43
N PHE A 85 14.64 -9.45 10.84
CA PHE A 85 15.93 -9.06 10.25
C PHE A 85 16.01 -9.41 8.75
N ASN A 86 15.19 -10.33 8.24
CA ASN A 86 15.12 -10.64 6.81
C ASN A 86 14.60 -9.47 5.96
N ASP A 87 13.87 -8.54 6.57
CA ASP A 87 13.35 -7.33 5.91
C ASP A 87 14.32 -6.15 6.00
N LEU A 88 15.52 -6.36 6.54
CA LEU A 88 16.50 -5.31 6.79
C LEU A 88 17.81 -5.56 6.04
N THR A 89 18.43 -4.47 5.60
CA THR A 89 19.84 -4.44 5.21
C THR A 89 20.58 -3.40 6.05
N TYR A 90 21.83 -3.67 6.38
CA TYR A 90 22.76 -2.71 7.00
C TYR A 90 23.94 -2.48 6.05
N ASN A 91 24.14 -1.23 5.62
CA ASN A 91 25.15 -0.82 4.64
C ASN A 91 25.10 -1.66 3.36
N GLY A 92 23.88 -1.88 2.85
CA GLY A 92 23.60 -2.67 1.64
C GLY A 92 23.75 -4.19 1.79
N SER A 93 24.17 -4.68 2.94
CA SER A 93 24.27 -6.12 3.22
C SER A 93 23.06 -6.62 3.99
N GLY A 94 22.55 -7.81 3.68
CA GLY A 94 21.44 -8.41 4.43
C GLY A 94 21.74 -8.47 5.93
N ALA A 95 20.79 -8.00 6.75
CA ALA A 95 20.94 -8.05 8.19
C ALA A 95 20.95 -9.51 8.67
N THR A 96 21.67 -9.76 9.76
CA THR A 96 21.73 -11.09 10.40
C THR A 96 21.02 -11.11 11.75
N SER A 97 20.62 -9.94 12.25
CA SER A 97 19.93 -9.76 13.53
C SER A 97 19.24 -8.40 13.61
N ASN A 98 18.16 -8.35 14.38
CA ASN A 98 17.51 -7.14 14.86
C ASN A 98 16.89 -7.47 16.22
N PRO A 99 17.41 -6.96 17.35
CA PRO A 99 18.48 -5.96 17.48
C PRO A 99 19.85 -6.38 16.92
N ALA A 100 20.60 -5.43 16.36
CA ALA A 100 21.97 -5.63 15.89
C ALA A 100 23.00 -5.14 16.92
N ILE A 101 23.99 -5.96 17.22
CA ILE A 101 25.08 -5.62 18.16
C ILE A 101 26.10 -4.72 17.47
N LEU A 102 26.51 -3.65 18.16
CA LEU A 102 27.51 -2.69 17.68
C LEU A 102 28.91 -3.08 18.16
N PHE A 103 29.89 -2.96 17.26
CA PHE A 103 31.28 -3.32 17.51
C PHE A 103 32.24 -2.18 17.15
N ASN A 104 33.45 -2.22 17.69
CA ASN A 104 34.54 -1.29 17.32
C ASN A 104 34.11 0.19 17.39
N THR A 105 34.36 0.93 16.30
CA THR A 105 34.04 2.35 16.17
C THR A 105 32.55 2.65 16.25
N ASP A 106 31.68 1.71 15.87
CA ASP A 106 30.22 1.87 15.90
C ASP A 106 29.69 2.04 17.33
N LYS A 107 30.47 1.64 18.34
CA LYS A 107 30.14 1.91 19.75
C LYS A 107 30.35 3.36 20.17
N THR A 108 31.06 4.15 19.36
CA THR A 108 31.35 5.58 19.63
C THR A 108 30.60 6.49 18.67
N SER A 109 30.58 6.15 17.38
CA SER A 109 29.90 6.87 16.32
C SER A 109 29.39 5.87 15.31
N LEU A 110 28.11 5.92 14.98
CA LEU A 110 27.46 5.07 14.01
C LEU A 110 26.93 5.94 12.87
N ASP A 111 27.19 5.49 11.65
CA ASP A 111 26.68 6.08 10.40
C ASP A 111 26.35 4.91 9.47
N TRP A 112 25.11 4.43 9.55
CA TRP A 112 24.66 3.23 8.85
C TRP A 112 23.53 3.57 7.88
N GLU A 113 23.60 2.99 6.69
CA GLU A 113 22.47 2.91 5.76
C GLU A 113 21.62 1.70 6.10
N ILE A 114 20.34 1.92 6.42
CA ILE A 114 19.40 0.86 6.74
C ILE A 114 18.36 0.79 5.63
N GLY A 115 18.39 -0.27 4.84
CA GLY A 115 17.34 -0.58 3.88
C GLY A 115 16.24 -1.40 4.55
N ILE A 116 14.99 -1.06 4.31
CA ILE A 116 13.81 -1.68 4.92
C ILE A 116 12.83 -2.08 3.82
N LEU A 117 12.42 -3.35 3.78
CA LEU A 117 11.36 -3.82 2.90
C LEU A 117 9.99 -3.34 3.43
N SER A 118 9.22 -2.66 2.59
CA SER A 118 7.88 -2.19 2.92
C SER A 118 6.83 -3.29 2.75
N ASP A 119 5.68 -3.09 3.38
CA ASP A 119 4.58 -4.06 3.28
C ASP A 119 3.99 -4.11 1.86
N ASN A 120 3.43 -5.26 1.50
CA ASN A 120 2.76 -5.48 0.21
C ASN A 120 1.30 -4.98 0.19
N THR A 121 0.92 -4.13 1.14
CA THR A 121 -0.42 -3.59 1.31
C THR A 121 -0.36 -2.11 1.65
N ASP A 122 -1.38 -1.38 1.23
CA ASP A 122 -1.52 0.04 1.57
C ASP A 122 -1.68 0.21 3.08
N GLY A 123 -1.00 1.21 3.64
CA GLY A 123 -0.98 1.43 5.08
C GLY A 123 -0.05 2.56 5.49
N SER A 124 -0.13 2.95 6.75
CA SER A 124 0.81 3.89 7.36
C SER A 124 1.38 3.25 8.61
N HIS A 125 2.72 3.24 8.69
CA HIS A 125 3.46 2.61 9.77
C HIS A 125 4.53 3.55 10.31
N ASP A 126 4.71 3.52 11.63
CA ASP A 126 5.77 4.29 12.28
C ASP A 126 7.02 3.42 12.43
N TYR A 127 8.11 3.88 11.80
CA TYR A 127 9.42 3.24 11.86
C TYR A 127 10.29 3.95 12.88
N LYS A 128 10.76 3.21 13.89
CA LYS A 128 11.58 3.73 14.99
C LYS A 128 12.96 3.10 14.96
N PHE A 129 13.99 3.95 15.02
CA PHE A 129 15.39 3.56 15.09
C PHE A 129 15.91 3.88 16.49
N GLU A 130 16.11 2.85 17.31
CA GLU A 130 16.49 2.98 18.72
C GLU A 130 17.93 2.51 18.94
N ILE A 131 18.71 3.32 19.64
CA ILE A 131 20.03 2.96 20.15
C ILE A 131 19.94 2.73 21.65
N GLU A 132 20.47 1.61 22.13
CA GLU A 132 20.71 1.34 23.55
C GLU A 132 22.22 1.35 23.81
N ASP A 133 22.65 1.97 24.92
CA ASP A 133 24.04 1.99 25.38
C ASP A 133 24.35 0.87 26.40
N GLU A 134 25.61 0.71 26.78
CA GLU A 134 26.03 -0.31 27.75
C GLU A 134 25.50 -0.07 29.18
N GLY A 135 25.07 1.16 29.50
CA GLY A 135 24.39 1.50 30.75
C GLY A 135 22.87 1.26 30.70
N GLY A 136 22.33 0.83 29.56
CA GLY A 136 20.90 0.60 29.35
C GLY A 136 20.09 1.85 29.03
N LEU A 137 20.74 3.00 28.77
CA LEU A 137 20.06 4.21 28.33
C LEU A 137 19.70 4.10 26.85
N LYS A 138 18.52 4.61 26.50
CA LYS A 138 17.97 4.52 25.15
C LYS A 138 17.63 5.89 24.58
N ASN A 139 17.81 6.03 23.28
CA ASN A 139 17.29 7.17 22.52
C ASN A 139 16.89 6.71 21.12
N SER A 140 15.99 7.43 20.47
CA SER A 140 15.46 7.01 19.18
C SER A 140 14.98 8.17 18.31
N VAL A 141 14.88 7.90 17.01
CA VAL A 141 14.18 8.75 16.03
C VAL A 141 13.09 7.94 15.33
N THR A 142 11.99 8.61 14.97
CA THR A 142 10.82 7.99 14.33
C THR A 142 10.44 8.73 13.06
N ILE A 143 10.06 7.99 12.02
CA ILE A 143 9.45 8.49 10.79
C ILE A 143 8.18 7.70 10.49
N SER A 144 7.22 8.34 9.85
CA SER A 144 6.00 7.68 9.38
C SER A 144 6.08 7.43 7.88
N ILE A 145 5.90 6.18 7.47
CA ILE A 145 5.94 5.77 6.07
C ILE A 145 4.54 5.33 5.65
N MET A 146 4.05 5.90 4.56
CA MET A 146 2.82 5.48 3.91
C MET A 146 3.15 4.61 2.71
N THR A 147 2.66 3.38 2.68
CA THR A 147 2.73 2.51 1.50
C THR A 147 1.47 2.69 0.66
N VAL A 148 1.66 2.83 -0.65
CA VAL A 148 0.57 2.90 -1.63
C VAL A 148 0.84 1.93 -2.77
N THR A 149 -0.19 1.22 -3.22
CA THR A 149 -0.10 0.35 -4.39
C THR A 149 0.05 1.25 -5.62
N SER A 150 1.12 1.03 -6.41
CA SER A 150 1.34 1.79 -7.64
C SER A 150 0.19 1.52 -8.62
N ALA A 151 -0.45 2.57 -9.12
CA ALA A 151 -1.60 2.50 -10.00
C ALA A 151 -1.20 2.84 -11.44
N THR A 152 -1.43 1.91 -12.37
CA THR A 152 -1.16 2.14 -13.79
C THR A 152 -2.34 2.90 -14.40
N PRO A 153 -2.16 4.13 -14.94
CA PRO A 153 -3.28 4.88 -15.53
C PRO A 153 -3.95 4.14 -16.69
N VAL A 154 -5.26 4.35 -16.84
CA VAL A 154 -6.03 3.83 -17.97
C VAL A 154 -5.92 4.73 -19.19
N ASP A 155 -5.91 4.13 -20.38
CA ASP A 155 -6.19 4.86 -21.62
C ASP A 155 -7.71 4.94 -21.80
N SER A 156 -8.22 6.10 -22.22
CA SER A 156 -9.64 6.30 -22.49
C SER A 156 -9.87 6.61 -23.97
N LEU A 157 -10.90 5.98 -24.54
CA LEU A 157 -11.29 6.18 -25.94
C LEU A 157 -12.80 5.99 -26.09
N MET A 158 -13.34 6.43 -27.22
CA MET A 158 -14.75 6.27 -27.57
C MET A 158 -14.85 5.40 -28.82
N GLY A 159 -15.84 4.52 -28.86
CA GLY A 159 -16.16 3.70 -30.02
C GLY A 159 -17.64 3.71 -30.35
N VAL A 160 -17.96 3.34 -31.58
CA VAL A 160 -19.34 3.17 -32.04
C VAL A 160 -19.52 1.74 -32.56
N LEU A 161 -20.42 1.00 -31.93
CA LEU A 161 -20.79 -0.36 -32.33
C LEU A 161 -22.15 -0.32 -33.01
N PHE A 162 -22.15 -0.51 -34.32
CA PHE A 162 -23.36 -0.59 -35.13
C PHE A 162 -24.02 -1.97 -35.03
N ASN A 163 -25.33 -2.02 -35.26
CA ASN A 163 -26.11 -3.25 -35.40
C ASN A 163 -25.46 -4.18 -36.44
N GLN A 164 -25.36 -5.47 -36.10
CA GLN A 164 -24.80 -6.48 -37.00
C GLN A 164 -25.62 -6.66 -38.28
N ALA A 165 -26.93 -6.45 -38.22
CA ALA A 165 -27.82 -6.52 -39.37
C ALA A 165 -27.88 -5.18 -40.16
N GLY A 166 -27.01 -4.23 -39.82
CA GLY A 166 -26.84 -2.96 -40.50
C GLY A 166 -26.06 -3.06 -41.82
N PRO A 167 -25.51 -1.94 -42.31
CA PRO A 167 -24.74 -1.91 -43.56
C PRO A 167 -23.57 -2.90 -43.58
N THR A 168 -23.21 -3.38 -44.78
CA THR A 168 -22.06 -4.29 -44.94
C THR A 168 -20.79 -3.71 -44.31
N GLY A 169 -20.12 -4.52 -43.49
CA GLY A 169 -18.88 -4.12 -42.80
C GLY A 169 -19.09 -3.59 -41.38
N THR A 170 -20.30 -3.68 -40.81
CA THR A 170 -20.60 -3.31 -39.43
C THR A 170 -20.80 -4.52 -38.51
N GLY A 171 -21.05 -4.26 -37.23
CA GLY A 171 -21.43 -5.27 -36.24
C GLY A 171 -20.32 -5.71 -35.30
N GLY A 172 -19.08 -5.24 -35.48
CA GLY A 172 -17.94 -5.48 -34.59
C GLY A 172 -17.38 -4.17 -34.03
N LEU A 173 -16.60 -4.27 -32.95
CA LEU A 173 -15.84 -3.16 -32.39
C LEU A 173 -14.47 -3.63 -31.91
N ASP A 174 -13.42 -2.96 -32.39
CA ASP A 174 -12.05 -3.01 -31.88
C ASP A 174 -11.96 -2.09 -30.64
N LEU A 175 -11.73 -2.68 -29.47
CA LEU A 175 -11.60 -1.98 -28.19
C LEU A 175 -10.18 -1.44 -27.95
N ASP A 176 -9.19 -1.89 -28.70
CA ASP A 176 -7.86 -1.31 -28.69
C ASP A 176 -7.85 0.08 -29.34
N MET A 177 -8.62 0.26 -30.41
CA MET A 177 -8.61 1.51 -31.19
C MET A 177 -9.92 2.29 -31.12
N GLY A 178 -11.01 1.71 -30.60
CA GLY A 178 -12.35 2.32 -30.61
C GLY A 178 -12.98 2.37 -32.00
N ILE A 179 -12.56 1.47 -32.90
CA ILE A 179 -12.95 1.52 -34.31
C ILE A 179 -14.03 0.47 -34.56
N GLY A 180 -15.17 0.91 -35.08
CA GLY A 180 -16.22 0.00 -35.55
C GLY A 180 -15.73 -0.85 -36.73
N THR A 181 -16.02 -2.14 -36.70
CA THR A 181 -15.58 -3.14 -37.69
C THR A 181 -16.75 -4.04 -38.11
N GLY A 182 -16.47 -5.02 -38.97
CA GLY A 182 -17.43 -6.07 -39.30
C GLY A 182 -17.61 -7.07 -38.16
N SER A 183 -18.81 -7.66 -38.00
CA SER A 183 -19.08 -8.65 -36.92
C SER A 183 -18.22 -9.93 -36.94
N ALA A 184 -17.52 -10.17 -38.04
CA ALA A 184 -16.60 -11.30 -38.23
C ALA A 184 -15.15 -10.84 -38.45
N ASP A 185 -14.87 -9.56 -38.22
CA ASP A 185 -13.51 -9.02 -38.34
C ASP A 185 -12.62 -9.63 -37.25
N PRO A 186 -11.42 -10.16 -37.59
CA PRO A 186 -10.53 -10.78 -36.61
C PRO A 186 -9.99 -9.83 -35.54
N ILE A 187 -10.05 -8.50 -35.75
CA ILE A 187 -9.57 -7.51 -34.77
C ILE A 187 -10.67 -7.06 -33.80
N ALA A 188 -11.92 -7.48 -33.99
CA ALA A 188 -12.99 -7.11 -33.06
C ALA A 188 -12.87 -7.89 -31.74
N GLU A 189 -13.09 -7.23 -30.60
CA GLU A 189 -13.25 -7.93 -29.31
C GLU A 189 -14.71 -8.22 -29.00
N ILE A 190 -15.63 -7.35 -29.44
CA ILE A 190 -17.07 -7.51 -29.24
C ILE A 190 -17.85 -7.37 -30.54
N ARG A 191 -19.03 -7.98 -30.59
CA ARG A 191 -19.99 -7.82 -31.67
C ARG A 191 -21.41 -7.63 -31.15
N ASP A 192 -22.24 -6.96 -31.94
CA ASP A 192 -23.69 -6.93 -31.75
C ASP A 192 -24.32 -8.26 -32.19
N GLN A 193 -25.48 -8.63 -31.63
CA GLN A 193 -26.20 -9.90 -31.92
C GLN A 193 -27.29 -9.79 -32.99
N GLY A 194 -27.40 -8.62 -33.62
CA GLY A 194 -28.31 -8.35 -34.73
C GLY A 194 -29.77 -8.26 -34.31
N ILE A 195 -30.65 -8.71 -35.20
CA ILE A 195 -32.10 -8.55 -35.09
C ILE A 195 -32.83 -9.89 -34.90
N ASP A 196 -34.06 -9.82 -34.42
CA ASP A 196 -35.07 -10.86 -34.53
C ASP A 196 -35.89 -10.65 -35.81
N ILE A 197 -35.70 -11.52 -36.79
CA ILE A 197 -36.36 -11.43 -38.11
C ILE A 197 -37.89 -11.62 -38.06
N GLY A 198 -38.43 -12.07 -36.93
CA GLY A 198 -39.88 -12.21 -36.71
C GLY A 198 -40.57 -10.91 -36.30
N LEU A 199 -39.81 -9.85 -35.99
CA LEU A 199 -40.32 -8.57 -35.48
C LEU A 199 -40.17 -7.45 -36.52
N PRO A 200 -41.02 -6.40 -36.47
CA PRO A 200 -40.87 -5.23 -37.32
C PRO A 200 -39.67 -4.38 -36.91
N ASN A 201 -39.09 -3.64 -37.86
CA ASN A 201 -37.88 -2.80 -37.69
C ASN A 201 -37.82 -2.00 -36.37
N PRO A 202 -38.89 -1.30 -35.92
CA PRO A 202 -38.82 -0.51 -34.68
C PRO A 202 -38.53 -1.32 -33.40
N THR A 203 -38.62 -2.65 -33.47
CA THR A 203 -38.55 -3.54 -32.30
C THR A 203 -37.70 -4.79 -32.54
N ASN A 204 -37.11 -4.94 -33.73
CA ASN A 204 -36.41 -6.17 -34.10
C ASN A 204 -34.99 -6.23 -33.55
N TRP A 205 -34.34 -5.10 -33.23
CA TRP A 205 -32.99 -5.11 -32.70
C TRP A 205 -32.93 -5.77 -31.32
N LYS A 206 -32.10 -6.81 -31.18
CA LYS A 206 -31.96 -7.56 -29.93
C LYS A 206 -31.35 -6.73 -28.81
N GLN A 207 -30.54 -5.73 -29.17
CA GLN A 207 -29.85 -4.84 -28.26
C GLN A 207 -28.93 -5.59 -27.29
N ARG A 208 -28.09 -6.49 -27.83
CA ARG A 208 -27.19 -7.34 -27.04
C ARG A 208 -25.84 -7.50 -27.72
N ILE A 209 -24.80 -7.75 -26.93
CA ILE A 209 -23.43 -8.01 -27.42
C ILE A 209 -22.90 -9.37 -26.95
N SER A 210 -21.90 -9.88 -27.66
CA SER A 210 -21.07 -11.00 -27.21
C SER A 210 -19.59 -10.69 -27.45
N GLY A 211 -18.72 -11.37 -26.70
CA GLY A 211 -17.30 -11.43 -27.05
C GLY A 211 -17.06 -12.22 -28.34
N VAL A 212 -16.01 -11.87 -29.08
CA VAL A 212 -15.51 -12.58 -30.27
C VAL A 212 -13.98 -12.66 -30.25
N ASN A 213 -13.42 -13.51 -31.12
CA ASN A 213 -11.96 -13.63 -31.31
C ASN A 213 -11.19 -13.92 -30.01
N GLY A 214 -11.74 -14.80 -29.16
CA GLY A 214 -11.16 -15.16 -27.86
C GLY A 214 -11.54 -14.23 -26.71
N SER A 215 -12.33 -13.19 -26.99
CA SER A 215 -12.82 -12.27 -25.96
C SER A 215 -13.95 -12.89 -25.15
N THR A 216 -13.95 -12.59 -23.85
CA THR A 216 -15.02 -12.95 -22.92
C THR A 216 -15.61 -11.69 -22.31
N ILE A 217 -16.90 -11.71 -21.98
CA ILE A 217 -17.60 -10.56 -21.41
C ILE A 217 -18.18 -10.88 -20.02
N ARG A 218 -18.17 -9.87 -19.16
CA ARG A 218 -18.78 -9.90 -17.84
C ARG A 218 -19.67 -8.68 -17.64
N LYS A 219 -20.79 -8.84 -16.94
CA LYS A 219 -21.52 -7.71 -16.38
C LYS A 219 -20.75 -7.19 -15.17
N ALA A 220 -20.52 -5.88 -15.09
CA ALA A 220 -19.91 -5.29 -13.92
C ALA A 220 -20.77 -5.49 -12.66
N ALA A 221 -20.13 -5.60 -11.50
CA ALA A 221 -20.82 -5.74 -10.23
C ALA A 221 -21.62 -4.47 -9.89
N ALA A 222 -22.63 -4.60 -9.04
CA ALA A 222 -23.38 -3.44 -8.56
C ALA A 222 -22.42 -2.46 -7.84
N GLY A 223 -22.51 -1.17 -8.17
CA GLY A 223 -21.66 -0.12 -7.59
C GLY A 223 -20.35 0.14 -8.35
N THR A 224 -19.99 -0.65 -9.36
CA THR A 224 -18.89 -0.30 -10.26
C THR A 224 -19.15 1.05 -10.95
N ASN A 225 -18.16 1.93 -10.97
CA ASN A 225 -18.28 3.28 -11.50
C ASN A 225 -17.23 3.54 -12.58
N PHE A 226 -17.69 3.69 -13.82
CA PHE A 226 -16.81 3.93 -14.97
C PHE A 226 -15.99 5.22 -14.82
N THR A 227 -16.58 6.31 -14.34
CA THR A 227 -15.92 7.62 -14.23
C THR A 227 -14.74 7.59 -13.27
N THR A 228 -14.90 6.98 -12.10
CA THR A 228 -13.87 6.98 -11.04
C THR A 228 -12.81 5.89 -11.20
N THR A 229 -13.02 4.88 -12.06
CA THR A 229 -12.00 3.88 -12.37
C THR A 229 -10.85 4.51 -13.17
N ALA A 230 -9.73 4.82 -12.51
CA ALA A 230 -8.61 5.53 -13.11
C ALA A 230 -7.38 4.66 -13.39
N SER A 231 -7.36 3.40 -12.94
CA SER A 231 -6.22 2.50 -13.07
C SER A 231 -6.56 1.14 -13.68
N LYS A 232 -5.56 0.49 -14.29
CA LYS A 232 -5.69 -0.85 -14.90
C LYS A 232 -5.95 -1.92 -13.84
N GLU A 233 -5.37 -1.75 -12.66
CA GLU A 233 -5.60 -2.59 -11.49
C GLU A 233 -7.07 -2.52 -11.07
N ALA A 234 -7.67 -1.33 -11.06
CA ALA A 234 -9.09 -1.16 -10.76
C ALA A 234 -10.01 -1.79 -11.83
N ILE A 235 -9.59 -1.84 -13.11
CA ILE A 235 -10.33 -2.59 -14.15
C ILE A 235 -10.23 -4.10 -13.88
N LEU A 236 -9.05 -4.61 -13.51
CA LEU A 236 -8.85 -6.01 -13.16
C LEU A 236 -9.68 -6.42 -11.93
N ASP A 237 -9.74 -5.58 -10.91
CA ASP A 237 -10.58 -5.81 -9.74
C ASP A 237 -12.07 -5.85 -10.10
N ALA A 238 -12.51 -4.91 -10.95
CA ALA A 238 -13.87 -4.93 -11.48
C ALA A 238 -14.15 -6.21 -12.29
N TRP A 239 -13.20 -6.66 -13.11
CA TRP A 239 -13.28 -7.93 -13.83
C TRP A 239 -13.47 -9.12 -12.89
N ASN A 240 -12.67 -9.20 -11.83
CA ASN A 240 -12.72 -10.29 -10.86
C ASN A 240 -14.04 -10.32 -10.09
N ALA A 241 -14.63 -9.16 -9.81
CA ALA A 241 -15.93 -9.04 -9.16
C ALA A 241 -17.14 -9.23 -10.11
N GLY A 242 -16.93 -9.11 -11.43
CA GLY A 242 -17.98 -9.19 -12.44
C GLY A 242 -18.59 -10.58 -12.62
N THR A 243 -19.77 -10.65 -13.23
CA THR A 243 -20.49 -11.90 -13.53
C THR A 243 -20.35 -12.29 -14.99
N ASP A 244 -19.92 -13.52 -15.27
CA ASP A 244 -19.77 -14.06 -16.63
C ASP A 244 -21.06 -14.02 -17.45
N LYS A 245 -20.90 -13.67 -18.74
CA LYS A 245 -21.98 -13.61 -19.72
C LYS A 245 -21.49 -14.20 -21.05
N THR A 246 -22.24 -15.16 -21.61
CA THR A 246 -22.02 -15.59 -23.00
C THR A 246 -22.52 -14.52 -23.97
N GLU A 247 -23.62 -13.88 -23.61
CA GLU A 247 -24.25 -12.76 -24.29
C GLU A 247 -24.74 -11.78 -23.21
N SER A 248 -24.70 -10.48 -23.50
CA SER A 248 -25.18 -9.47 -22.58
C SER A 248 -26.68 -9.61 -22.32
N ASP A 249 -27.13 -8.95 -21.25
CA ASP A 249 -28.55 -8.63 -21.13
C ASP A 249 -28.89 -7.55 -22.15
N LYS A 250 -30.18 -7.22 -22.29
CA LYS A 250 -30.61 -6.12 -23.15
C LYS A 250 -29.94 -4.83 -22.67
N ILE A 251 -29.14 -4.21 -23.53
CA ILE A 251 -28.31 -3.06 -23.20
C ILE A 251 -29.17 -1.82 -23.07
N ALA A 252 -28.98 -1.10 -21.97
CA ALA A 252 -29.50 0.22 -21.73
C ALA A 252 -28.37 1.24 -21.61
N GLN A 253 -28.69 2.51 -21.85
CA GLN A 253 -27.78 3.61 -21.53
C GLN A 253 -27.41 3.55 -20.05
N GLY A 254 -26.12 3.73 -19.75
CA GLY A 254 -25.59 3.65 -18.39
C GLY A 254 -25.03 2.28 -18.02
N ASP A 255 -25.25 1.25 -18.84
CA ASP A 255 -24.74 -0.09 -18.57
C ASP A 255 -23.21 -0.13 -18.63
N ILE A 256 -22.62 -0.90 -17.71
CA ILE A 256 -21.18 -1.19 -17.69
C ILE A 256 -20.97 -2.69 -17.91
N TYR A 257 -20.09 -3.00 -18.85
CA TYR A 257 -19.58 -4.35 -19.09
C TYR A 257 -18.06 -4.35 -19.04
N LEU A 258 -17.51 -5.53 -18.79
CA LEU A 258 -16.08 -5.77 -18.72
C LEU A 258 -15.73 -6.79 -19.78
N VAL A 259 -14.63 -6.57 -20.50
CA VAL A 259 -14.19 -7.44 -21.59
C VAL A 259 -12.76 -7.87 -21.33
N LYS A 260 -12.46 -9.14 -21.56
CA LYS A 260 -11.09 -9.67 -21.50
C LYS A 260 -10.73 -10.33 -22.82
N ASN A 261 -9.60 -9.95 -23.40
CA ASN A 261 -8.98 -10.62 -24.54
C ASN A 261 -7.50 -10.93 -24.21
N GLY A 262 -7.17 -12.22 -24.06
CA GLY A 262 -5.83 -12.62 -23.61
C GLY A 262 -5.48 -12.02 -22.24
N MET A 263 -4.49 -11.13 -22.21
CA MET A 263 -4.05 -10.40 -21.00
C MET A 263 -4.65 -8.99 -20.88
N LYS A 264 -5.38 -8.52 -21.89
CA LYS A 264 -5.97 -7.18 -21.89
C LYS A 264 -7.34 -7.21 -21.21
N TYR A 265 -7.59 -6.18 -20.42
CA TYR A 265 -8.87 -5.96 -19.73
C TYR A 265 -9.42 -4.60 -20.15
N TYR A 266 -10.70 -4.57 -20.48
CA TYR A 266 -11.41 -3.37 -20.86
C TYR A 266 -12.60 -3.20 -19.94
N MET A 267 -12.88 -1.94 -19.56
CA MET A 267 -14.17 -1.55 -19.02
C MET A 267 -14.88 -0.72 -20.10
N ILE A 268 -16.12 -1.06 -20.40
CA ILE A 268 -16.94 -0.36 -21.40
C ILE A 268 -18.21 0.18 -20.76
N TYR A 269 -18.56 1.41 -21.12
CA TYR A 269 -19.76 2.11 -20.67
C TYR A 269 -20.60 2.52 -21.87
N PHE A 270 -21.87 2.14 -21.86
CA PHE A 270 -22.81 2.47 -22.92
C PHE A 270 -23.38 3.87 -22.69
N SER A 271 -22.75 4.87 -23.32
CA SER A 271 -23.13 6.28 -23.16
C SER A 271 -24.38 6.64 -23.93
N GLU A 272 -24.64 5.97 -25.06
CA GLU A 272 -25.87 6.11 -25.84
C GLU A 272 -26.33 4.77 -26.44
N VAL A 273 -27.65 4.62 -26.60
CA VAL A 273 -28.28 3.52 -27.34
C VAL A 273 -29.24 4.13 -28.35
N ASN A 274 -28.83 4.14 -29.61
CA ASN A 274 -29.50 4.85 -30.69
C ASN A 274 -30.32 3.86 -31.53
N ILE A 275 -31.65 3.88 -31.35
CA ILE A 275 -32.58 3.03 -32.09
C ILE A 275 -33.09 3.76 -33.34
N VAL A 276 -33.02 3.10 -34.49
CA VAL A 276 -33.52 3.60 -35.77
C VAL A 276 -34.75 2.78 -36.18
N THR A 277 -35.89 3.44 -36.36
CA THR A 277 -37.16 2.72 -36.56
C THR A 277 -37.43 2.31 -38.01
N THR A 278 -36.65 2.85 -38.96
CA THR A 278 -36.89 2.69 -40.40
C THR A 278 -36.04 1.59 -41.03
N ASP A 279 -34.86 1.35 -40.48
CA ASP A 279 -33.87 0.38 -40.96
C ASP A 279 -32.99 -0.10 -39.79
N ASN A 280 -31.99 -0.94 -40.06
CA ASN A 280 -31.11 -1.52 -39.05
C ASN A 280 -29.84 -0.67 -38.79
N SER A 281 -29.91 0.66 -38.91
CA SER A 281 -28.76 1.55 -38.63
C SER A 281 -28.61 1.87 -37.14
N ASP A 282 -29.20 1.05 -36.26
CA ASP A 282 -29.04 1.18 -34.82
C ASP A 282 -27.57 1.09 -34.42
N ASN A 283 -27.21 1.76 -33.32
CA ASN A 283 -25.86 1.72 -32.78
C ASN A 283 -25.82 2.00 -31.29
N TYR A 284 -24.68 1.61 -30.70
CA TYR A 284 -24.25 2.05 -29.39
C TYR A 284 -23.10 3.05 -29.52
N VAL A 285 -23.10 4.09 -28.69
CA VAL A 285 -21.90 4.87 -28.39
C VAL A 285 -21.31 4.35 -27.09
N ILE A 286 -20.02 4.01 -27.10
CA ILE A 286 -19.35 3.29 -26.02
C ILE A 286 -18.10 4.06 -25.59
N ASP A 287 -18.02 4.40 -24.32
CA ASP A 287 -16.78 4.86 -23.69
C ASP A 287 -15.98 3.65 -23.19
N ILE A 288 -14.68 3.65 -23.44
CA ILE A 288 -13.78 2.51 -23.23
C ILE A 288 -12.60 2.92 -22.38
N LYS A 289 -12.26 2.12 -21.36
CA LYS A 289 -11.03 2.22 -20.55
C LYS A 289 -10.22 0.93 -20.64
N LYS A 290 -8.90 1.04 -20.78
CA LYS A 290 -7.96 -0.09 -20.95
C LYS A 290 -6.58 0.14 -20.31
#